data_AF-A0A937I729-F1
#
_entry.id   AF-A0A937I729-F1
#
_cell.length_a   1.000
_cell.length_b   1.000
_cell.length_c   1.000
_cell.angle_alpha   90.00
_cell.angle_beta   90.00
_cell.angle_gamma   90.00
#
_symmetry.space_group_name_H-M   'P 1'
#
loop_
_entity.id
_entity.type
_entity.pdbx_description
1 polymer ?
#
loop_
_entity_poly.entity_id
_entity_poly.type
_entity_poly.pdbx_seq_one_letter_code
_entity_poly.pdbx_strand_id
1 'polypeptide(L)' 'IGIHTCFGRDIAGGLGDAKTEGEAPHLGTLTNLLKNLMQHDARPDPANPAVADAGTERPNWGCYPLIIGQQTSAIGAAT' A
#
# COMPACT_ATOMS: atom_id res chain seq x y z
N ILE A 1 11.14 2.38 -23.54
CA ILE A 1 10.46 1.08 -23.27
C ILE A 1 11.08 0.05 -24.22
N GLY A 2 11.39 -1.17 -23.78
CA GLY A 2 12.22 -2.12 -24.55
C GLY A 2 11.62 -3.53 -24.60
N ILE A 3 12.30 -4.47 -25.25
CA ILE A 3 11.81 -5.86 -25.42
C ILE A 3 11.62 -6.58 -24.06
N HIS A 4 12.31 -6.13 -23.00
CA HIS A 4 12.18 -6.65 -21.63
C HIS A 4 11.25 -5.83 -20.74
N THR A 5 10.24 -5.17 -21.30
CA THR A 5 9.29 -4.41 -20.47
C THR A 5 8.56 -5.36 -19.52
N CYS A 6 8.52 -5.00 -18.24
CA CYS A 6 7.90 -5.82 -17.20
C CYS A 6 6.40 -6.00 -17.48
N PHE A 7 6.02 -7.19 -17.92
CA PHE A 7 4.61 -7.56 -18.14
C PHE A 7 3.80 -7.44 -16.85
N GLY A 8 4.43 -7.73 -15.70
CA GLY A 8 3.81 -7.58 -14.38
C GLY A 8 3.50 -6.13 -13.98
N ARG A 9 3.96 -5.12 -14.72
CA ARG A 9 3.70 -3.71 -14.38
C ARG A 9 2.22 -3.38 -14.39
N ASP A 10 1.51 -3.83 -15.41
CA ASP A 10 0.09 -3.51 -15.57
C ASP A 10 -0.76 -4.34 -14.58
N ILE A 11 -0.30 -5.56 -14.23
CA ILE A 11 -0.91 -6.38 -13.17
C ILE A 11 -0.74 -5.72 -11.80
N ALA A 12 0.44 -5.18 -11.51
CA ALA A 12 0.75 -4.56 -10.23
C ALA A 12 0.08 -3.18 -10.07
N GLY A 13 0.16 -2.33 -11.08
CA GLY A 13 -0.31 -0.94 -11.03
C GLY A 13 -1.75 -0.73 -11.52
N GLY A 14 -2.21 -1.54 -12.47
CA GLY A 14 -3.48 -1.37 -13.16
C GLY A 14 -3.33 -0.80 -14.58
N LEU A 15 -4.45 -0.63 -15.28
CA LEU A 15 -4.50 -0.19 -16.68
C LEU A 15 -4.82 1.30 -16.86
N GLY A 16 -4.83 2.07 -15.76
CA GLY A 16 -5.19 3.50 -15.76
C GLY A 16 -6.70 3.74 -15.71
N ASP A 17 -7.13 4.86 -16.29
CA ASP A 17 -8.54 5.27 -16.29
C ASP A 17 -9.43 4.30 -17.07
N ALA A 18 -10.69 4.20 -16.66
CA ALA A 18 -11.69 3.46 -17.39
C ALA A 18 -11.88 4.08 -18.79
N LYS A 19 -11.95 3.23 -19.82
CA LYS A 19 -12.17 3.66 -21.20
C LYS A 19 -13.65 3.95 -21.50
N THR A 20 -14.54 3.40 -20.69
CA THR A 20 -15.99 3.58 -20.79
C THR A 20 -16.48 4.47 -19.67
N GLU A 21 -17.33 5.44 -20.01
CA GLU A 21 -17.94 6.33 -19.03
C GLU A 21 -18.83 5.52 -18.06
N GLY A 22 -18.63 5.73 -16.76
CA GLY A 22 -19.35 5.02 -15.69
C GLY A 22 -18.72 3.70 -15.23
N GLU A 23 -17.66 3.22 -15.89
CA GLU A 23 -16.91 2.05 -15.41
C GLU A 23 -15.86 2.43 -14.36
N ALA A 24 -15.61 1.53 -13.41
CA ALA A 24 -14.54 1.70 -12.46
C ALA A 24 -13.17 1.45 -13.13
N PRO A 25 -12.11 2.18 -12.74
CA PRO A 25 -10.77 1.96 -13.27
C PRO A 25 -10.25 0.56 -12.89
N HIS A 26 -9.46 -0.04 -13.78
CA HIS A 26 -8.81 -1.33 -13.51
C HIS A 26 -7.60 -1.13 -12.61
N LEU A 27 -7.82 -1.22 -11.29
CA LEU A 27 -6.77 -1.13 -10.30
C LEU A 27 -5.97 -2.43 -10.23
N GLY A 28 -4.65 -2.33 -10.27
CA GLY A 28 -3.75 -3.47 -10.08
C GLY A 28 -3.66 -3.91 -8.62
N THR A 29 -2.92 -4.99 -8.36
CA THR A 29 -2.82 -5.59 -7.03
C THR A 29 -2.24 -4.62 -5.99
N LEU A 30 -1.16 -3.90 -6.30
CA LEU A 30 -0.55 -2.97 -5.36
C LEU A 30 -1.48 -1.79 -5.09
N THR A 31 -2.15 -1.28 -6.12
CA THR A 31 -3.09 -0.17 -5.99
C THR A 31 -4.28 -0.53 -5.11
N ASN A 32 -4.86 -1.73 -5.29
CA ASN A 32 -5.95 -2.23 -4.44
C ASN A 32 -5.50 -2.45 -2.98
N LEU A 33 -4.31 -3.01 -2.77
CA LEU A 33 -3.75 -3.19 -1.43
C LEU A 33 -3.60 -1.84 -0.71
N LEU A 34 -2.97 -0.85 -1.35
CA LEU A 34 -2.79 0.48 -0.77
C LEU A 34 -4.12 1.18 -0.52
N LYS A 35 -5.06 1.12 -1.48
CA LYS A 35 -6.41 1.65 -1.31
C LYS A 35 -7.09 1.05 -0.09
N ASN A 36 -7.03 -0.27 0.08
CA ASN A 36 -7.66 -0.94 1.22
C ASN A 36 -6.99 -0.55 2.54
N LEU A 37 -5.65 -0.53 2.60
CA LEU A 37 -4.91 -0.08 3.78
C LEU A 37 -5.30 1.35 4.20
N MET A 38 -5.38 2.27 3.24
CA MET A 38 -5.80 3.66 3.49
C MET A 38 -7.26 3.75 3.97
N GLN A 39 -8.17 2.93 3.43
CA GLN A 39 -9.56 2.87 3.87
C GLN A 39 -9.73 2.36 5.31
N HIS A 40 -8.70 1.70 5.86
CA HIS A 40 -8.71 1.12 7.21
C HIS A 40 -7.70 1.81 8.16
N ASP A 41 -7.41 3.09 7.93
CA ASP A 41 -6.55 3.91 8.79
C ASP A 41 -5.17 3.28 9.06
N ALA A 42 -4.63 2.55 8.07
CA ALA A 42 -3.31 1.94 8.18
C ALA A 42 -2.23 3.02 8.23
N ARG A 43 -1.28 2.88 9.15
CA ARG A 43 -0.16 3.81 9.32
C ARG A 43 1.11 3.06 9.74
N PRO A 44 2.31 3.60 9.48
CA PRO A 44 3.55 3.06 10.00
C PRO A 44 3.49 2.93 11.52
N ASP A 45 4.01 1.83 12.05
CA ASP A 45 4.13 1.64 13.49
C ASP A 45 5.28 2.52 14.04
N PRO A 46 4.99 3.53 14.89
CA PRO A 46 6.03 4.39 15.45
C PRO A 46 6.94 3.66 16.45
N ALA A 47 6.51 2.54 17.02
CA ALA A 47 7.31 1.74 17.95
C ALA A 47 8.24 0.77 17.21
N ASN A 48 7.92 0.41 15.96
CA ASN A 48 8.64 -0.57 15.16
C ASN A 48 9.04 0.04 13.80
N PRO A 49 10.20 0.72 13.71
CA PRO A 49 10.62 1.39 12.48
C PRO A 49 10.90 0.39 11.35
N ALA A 50 10.71 0.83 10.10
CA ALA A 50 11.00 0.03 8.92
C ALA A 50 12.49 -0.32 8.82
N VAL A 51 12.76 -1.52 8.31
CA VAL A 51 14.12 -2.08 8.18
C VAL A 51 14.40 -2.38 6.72
N ALA A 52 15.50 -1.83 6.20
CA ALA A 52 15.95 -2.08 4.83
C ALA A 52 16.35 -3.56 4.65
N ASP A 53 16.10 -4.10 3.46
CA ASP A 53 16.51 -5.45 3.12
C ASP A 53 18.01 -5.49 2.77
N ALA A 54 18.82 -6.09 3.64
CA ALA A 54 20.26 -6.25 3.41
C ALA A 54 20.59 -7.31 2.35
N GLY A 55 19.62 -8.14 1.95
CA GLY A 55 19.79 -9.22 0.98
C GLY A 55 19.61 -8.80 -0.48
N THR A 56 19.28 -7.53 -0.74
CA THR A 56 19.05 -7.05 -2.11
C THR A 56 19.89 -5.82 -2.42
N GLU A 57 20.36 -5.71 -3.67
CA GLU A 57 21.03 -4.50 -4.17
C GLU A 57 20.06 -3.32 -4.32
N ARG A 58 18.75 -3.59 -4.38
CA ARG A 58 17.71 -2.58 -4.48
C ARG A 58 17.40 -2.02 -3.09
N PRO A 59 17.03 -0.74 -2.97
CA PRO A 59 16.67 -0.14 -1.68
C PRO A 59 15.25 -0.56 -1.24
N ASN A 60 15.02 -1.87 -1.14
CA ASN A 60 13.75 -2.44 -0.72
C ASN A 60 13.68 -2.51 0.82
N TRP A 61 12.46 -2.56 1.34
CA TRP A 61 12.23 -2.86 2.75
C TRP A 61 12.20 -4.37 2.97
N GLY A 62 12.97 -4.86 3.95
CA GLY A 62 12.87 -6.24 4.45
C GLY A 62 11.74 -6.38 5.46
N CYS A 63 11.44 -5.29 6.19
CA CYS A 63 10.29 -5.20 7.08
C CYS A 63 9.71 -3.78 7.08
N TYR A 64 8.38 -3.65 6.98
CA TYR A 64 7.67 -2.38 7.10
C TYR A 64 6.40 -2.56 7.94
N PRO A 65 6.50 -2.47 9.27
CA PRO A 65 5.36 -2.71 10.17
C PRO A 65 4.28 -1.63 10.03
N LEU A 66 3.01 -2.06 10.04
CA LEU A 66 1.84 -1.18 9.99
C LEU A 66 0.89 -1.48 11.16
N ILE A 67 0.27 -0.43 11.69
CA ILE A 67 -0.91 -0.53 12.57
C ILE A 67 -2.14 -0.29 11.70
N ILE A 68 -3.17 -1.12 11.85
CA ILE A 68 -4.45 -1.01 11.13
C ILE A 68 -5.56 -0.64 12.12
N GLY A 69 -6.44 0.28 11.71
CA GLY A 69 -7.59 0.73 12.48
C GLY A 69 -7.34 2.00 13.30
N GLN A 70 -8.42 2.53 13.86
CA GLN A 70 -8.41 3.81 14.56
C GLN A 70 -7.62 3.74 15.86
N GLN A 71 -6.87 4.82 16.13
CA GLN A 71 -6.24 5.01 17.43
C GLN A 71 -7.35 5.24 18.45
N THR A 72 -7.59 4.25 19.31
CA THR A 72 -8.55 4.40 20.40
C THR A 72 -7.97 5.43 21.36
N SER A 73 -8.39 6.68 21.22
CA SER A 73 -8.09 7.71 22.21
C SER A 73 -8.88 7.35 23.45
N ALA A 74 -8.19 7.00 24.54
CA ALA A 74 -8.82 6.82 25.84
C ALA A 74 -9.35 8.20 26.30
N ILE A 75 -10.59 8.51 25.94
CA ILE A 75 -11.32 9.66 26.44
C ILE A 75 -12.36 9.12 27.42
N GLY A 76 -12.15 9.38 28.71
CA GLY A 76 -13.20 9.27 29.73
C GLY A 76 -13.01 8.19 30.78
N ALA A 77 -12.21 8.48 31.80
CA ALA A 77 -12.45 7.97 33.15
C ALA A 77 -12.22 9.13 34.13
N ALA A 78 -13.14 10.09 34.11
CA ALA A 78 -13.29 11.07 35.17
C ALA A 78 -14.77 11.04 35.57
N THR A 79 -15.05 10.35 36.68
CA THR A 79 -16.25 10.45 37.50
C THR A 79 -15.80 10.60 38.94
#